data_AF-A0A9P0XJ56-F1
#
_entry.id   AF-A0A9P0XJ56-F1
#
_cell.length_a   1.000
_cell.length_b   1.000
_cell.length_c   1.000
_cell.angle_alpha   90.00
_cell.angle_beta   90.00
_cell.angle_gamma   90.00
#
_symmetry.space_group_name_H-M   'P 1'
#
loop_
_entity.id
_entity.type
_entity.pdbx_description
1 polymer ?
#
loop_
_entity_poly.entity_id
_entity_poly.type
_entity_poly.pdbx_seq_one_letter_code
_entity_poly.pdbx_strand_id
1 'polypeptide(L)'
;MANNRIPSGPNTPGSQQTPTQQGIKIFIQRDYSEGTAVKFQTRFPPELEDRIDRQTFEYTIEKLNEHFDMAETADCSTYCEGCLACLTAYFIYICTETHYEKHLRKISKYIAQQNERVYNPRGIHLTDPILRGLRVIEVTIIDLPNCQSPTGNSTQLRHT
;
A
#
# COMPACT_ATOMS: atom_id res chain seq x y z
N MET A 1 27.90 22.83 -46.70
CA MET A 1 28.43 21.48 -46.44
C MET A 1 29.30 21.62 -45.19
N ALA A 2 29.08 21.00 -44.03
CA ALA A 2 28.38 19.77 -43.69
C ALA A 2 27.50 19.96 -42.43
N ASN A 3 26.43 19.19 -42.36
CA ASN A 3 25.42 19.19 -41.31
C ASN A 3 25.75 18.03 -40.34
N ASN A 4 26.25 18.30 -39.14
CA ASN A 4 26.56 17.25 -38.17
C ASN A 4 25.28 16.77 -37.46
N ARG A 5 24.72 15.65 -37.95
CA ARG A 5 23.79 14.81 -37.20
C ARG A 5 24.53 14.16 -36.02
N ILE A 6 23.98 14.31 -34.83
CA ILE A 6 24.29 13.42 -33.69
C ILE A 6 23.21 12.32 -33.67
N PRO A 7 23.57 11.03 -33.47
CA PRO A 7 22.61 9.92 -33.48
C PRO A 7 21.82 9.81 -32.19
N SER A 8 20.58 9.35 -32.34
CA SER A 8 19.63 8.93 -31.33
C SER A 8 20.20 7.89 -30.36
N GLY A 9 20.20 8.22 -29.06
CA GLY A 9 20.36 7.23 -27.98
C GLY A 9 19.05 6.46 -27.74
N PRO A 10 19.12 5.23 -27.20
CA PRO A 10 17.95 4.38 -27.06
C PRO A 10 17.07 4.84 -25.89
N ASN A 11 15.80 5.09 -26.19
CA ASN A 11 14.74 5.23 -25.21
C ASN A 11 14.69 3.96 -24.35
N THR A 12 14.98 4.08 -23.06
CA THR A 12 14.75 3.03 -22.08
C THR A 12 13.23 2.89 -21.85
N PRO A 13 12.63 1.70 -22.00
CA PRO A 13 11.23 1.48 -21.63
C PRO A 13 11.11 1.13 -20.15
N GLY A 14 10.12 1.71 -19.48
CA GLY A 14 9.47 1.05 -18.33
C GLY A 14 9.88 1.51 -16.94
N SER A 15 9.77 2.80 -16.63
CA SER A 15 9.25 3.13 -15.30
C SER A 15 7.75 2.85 -15.36
N GLN A 16 7.27 1.80 -14.69
CA GLN A 16 5.84 1.60 -14.47
C GLN A 16 5.31 2.78 -13.66
N GLN A 17 4.92 3.85 -14.36
CA GLN A 17 4.06 4.88 -13.83
C GLN A 17 2.72 4.20 -13.64
N THR A 18 2.44 3.80 -12.40
CA THR A 18 1.07 3.53 -11.97
C THR A 18 0.25 4.76 -12.32
N PRO A 19 -0.88 4.62 -13.04
CA PRO A 19 -1.64 5.76 -13.51
C PRO A 19 -2.00 6.62 -12.31
N THR A 20 -1.68 7.92 -12.38
CA THR A 20 -2.05 8.93 -11.40
C THR A 20 -3.57 8.99 -11.31
N GLN A 21 -4.16 8.14 -10.46
CA GLN A 21 -5.55 8.27 -10.05
C GLN A 21 -5.65 9.56 -9.25
N GLN A 22 -6.26 10.57 -9.87
CA GLN A 22 -6.61 11.84 -9.24
C GLN A 22 -7.71 11.53 -8.21
N GLY A 23 -7.31 11.41 -6.96
CA GLY A 23 -8.20 11.05 -5.85
C GLY A 23 -7.64 11.59 -4.55
N ILE A 24 -8.51 11.74 -3.54
CA ILE A 24 -8.10 12.22 -2.21
C ILE A 24 -7.18 11.17 -1.58
N LYS A 25 -6.02 11.61 -1.06
CA LYS A 25 -5.05 10.75 -0.40
C LYS A 25 -5.03 11.01 1.10
N ILE A 26 -5.13 9.93 1.86
CA ILE A 26 -5.07 9.93 3.32
C ILE A 26 -3.86 9.08 3.71
N PHE A 27 -3.12 9.53 4.73
CA PHE A 27 -1.92 8.84 5.19
C PHE A 27 -2.09 8.39 6.64
N ILE A 28 -2.14 7.08 6.84
CA ILE A 28 -2.13 6.49 8.18
C ILE A 28 -0.69 6.43 8.65
N GLN A 29 -0.41 7.15 9.74
CA GLN A 29 0.95 7.29 10.27
C GLN A 29 1.38 6.06 11.08
N ARG A 30 2.69 5.90 11.21
CA ARG A 30 3.28 4.98 12.19
C ARG A 30 2.85 5.34 13.60
N ASP A 31 2.69 4.29 14.40
CA ASP A 31 2.62 4.36 15.84
C ASP A 31 4.01 4.04 16.40
N TYR A 32 4.59 4.98 17.16
CA TYR A 32 5.90 4.84 17.79
C TYR A 32 5.80 4.70 19.31
N SER A 33 4.59 4.55 19.86
CA SER A 33 4.36 4.44 21.31
C SER A 33 5.08 3.24 21.95
N GLU A 34 5.27 2.16 21.19
CA GLU A 34 5.94 0.91 21.63
C GLU A 34 7.36 0.75 21.07
N GLY A 35 7.94 1.82 20.50
CA GLY A 35 9.31 1.82 19.97
C GLY A 35 9.37 1.92 18.45
N THR A 36 10.38 1.29 17.84
CA THR A 36 10.67 1.41 16.40
C THR A 36 10.04 0.32 15.52
N ALA A 37 9.46 -0.70 16.15
CA ALA A 37 8.76 -1.82 15.51
C ALA A 37 7.67 -1.35 14.54
N VAL A 38 7.44 -2.08 13.44
CA VAL A 38 6.43 -1.73 12.42
C VAL A 38 5.01 -1.83 12.94
N LYS A 39 4.44 -0.67 13.30
CA LYS A 39 3.05 -0.52 13.75
C LYS A 39 2.41 0.74 13.18
N PHE A 40 1.14 0.65 12.78
CA PHE A 40 0.34 1.76 12.26
C PHE A 40 -0.77 2.12 13.24
N GLN A 41 -1.12 3.41 13.26
CA GLN A 41 -2.22 3.90 14.08
C GLN A 41 -3.55 3.34 13.59
N THR A 42 -4.40 2.91 14.52
CA THR A 42 -5.74 2.39 14.22
C THR A 42 -6.82 3.47 14.21
N ARG A 43 -6.44 4.75 14.44
CA ARG A 43 -7.40 5.87 14.45
C ARG A 43 -8.11 5.96 13.11
N PHE A 44 -9.44 5.89 13.15
CA PHE A 44 -10.29 6.01 11.97
C PHE A 44 -10.19 7.42 11.34
N PRO A 45 -9.88 7.54 10.04
CA PRO A 45 -9.88 8.81 9.33
C PRO A 45 -11.32 9.24 8.97
N PRO A 46 -11.78 10.45 9.38
CA PRO A 46 -13.14 10.92 9.12
C PRO A 46 -13.53 10.96 7.64
N GLU A 47 -12.57 11.11 6.73
CA GLU A 47 -12.78 11.14 5.29
C GLU A 47 -13.26 9.80 4.72
N LEU A 48 -13.18 8.71 5.50
CA LEU A 48 -13.64 7.38 5.12
C LEU A 48 -15.01 7.00 5.69
N GLU A 49 -15.63 7.84 6.53
CA GLU A 49 -16.88 7.53 7.26
C GLU A 49 -18.01 7.07 6.35
N ASP A 50 -18.20 7.72 5.19
CA ASP A 50 -19.27 7.40 4.23
C ASP A 50 -18.93 6.23 3.28
N ARG A 51 -17.73 5.62 3.41
CA ARG A 51 -17.21 4.66 2.45
C ARG A 51 -16.97 3.27 3.07
N ILE A 52 -16.51 3.21 4.32
CA ILE A 52 -16.18 1.96 5.01
C ILE A 52 -16.49 2.07 6.51
N ASP A 53 -17.03 1.00 7.07
CA ASP A 53 -17.32 0.94 8.50
C ASP A 53 -16.03 1.03 9.32
N ARG A 54 -16.09 1.80 10.40
CA ARG A 54 -14.97 1.98 11.33
C ARG A 54 -14.37 0.67 11.84
N GLN A 55 -15.22 -0.29 12.20
CA GLN A 55 -14.79 -1.61 12.68
C GLN A 55 -14.02 -2.40 11.62
N THR A 56 -14.44 -2.31 10.35
CA THR A 56 -13.78 -2.99 9.23
C THR A 56 -12.40 -2.41 8.98
N PHE A 57 -12.28 -1.07 9.05
CA PHE A 57 -11.00 -0.38 8.93
C PHE A 57 -10.06 -0.77 10.08
N GLU A 58 -10.51 -0.59 11.33
CA GLU A 58 -9.72 -0.89 12.53
C GLU A 58 -9.22 -2.34 12.52
N TYR A 59 -10.10 -3.30 12.22
CA TYR A 59 -9.73 -4.72 12.08
C TYR A 59 -8.66 -4.95 11.01
N THR A 60 -8.74 -4.26 9.86
CA THR A 60 -7.73 -4.40 8.80
C THR A 60 -6.37 -3.91 9.28
N ILE A 61 -6.33 -2.75 9.94
CA ILE A 61 -5.08 -2.18 10.44
C ILE A 61 -4.50 -3.02 11.59
N GLU A 62 -5.33 -3.53 12.49
CA GLU A 62 -4.91 -4.45 13.55
C GLU A 62 -4.29 -5.73 12.97
N LYS A 63 -4.90 -6.33 11.96
CA LYS A 63 -4.35 -7.52 11.28
C LYS A 63 -3.04 -7.21 10.55
N LEU A 64 -2.91 -6.03 9.96
CA LEU A 64 -1.64 -5.59 9.39
C LEU A 64 -0.55 -5.49 10.47
N ASN A 65 -0.86 -4.85 11.60
CA ASN A 65 0.07 -4.72 12.71
C ASN A 65 0.49 -6.09 13.25
N GLU A 66 -0.44 -7.04 13.41
CA GLU A 66 -0.12 -8.43 13.80
C GLU A 66 0.83 -9.09 12.79
N HIS A 67 0.59 -8.93 11.49
CA HIS A 67 1.48 -9.50 10.48
C HIS A 67 2.88 -8.89 10.49
N PHE A 68 3.00 -7.60 10.80
CA PHE A 68 4.29 -6.93 10.96
C PHE A 68 5.02 -7.37 12.24
N ASP A 69 4.30 -7.52 13.35
CA ASP A 69 4.83 -8.04 14.60
C ASP A 69 5.37 -9.48 14.44
N MET A 70 4.61 -10.32 13.73
CA MET A 70 5.08 -11.67 13.33
C MET A 70 6.30 -11.65 12.40
N ALA A 71 6.51 -10.58 11.64
CA ALA A 71 7.68 -10.46 10.77
C ALA A 71 8.96 -10.13 11.57
N GLU A 72 8.80 -9.39 12.67
CA GLU A 72 9.88 -8.97 13.57
C GLU A 72 10.22 -10.05 14.62
N THR A 73 9.23 -10.86 15.01
CA THR A 73 9.46 -12.01 15.88
C THR A 73 10.18 -13.11 15.12
N ALA A 74 11.51 -13.13 15.20
CA ALA A 74 12.30 -14.26 14.75
C ALA A 74 12.21 -15.38 15.78
N ASP A 75 11.39 -16.41 15.54
CA ASP A 75 11.43 -17.63 16.34
C ASP A 75 12.77 -18.34 16.12
N CYS A 76 13.75 -18.05 17.00
CA CYS A 76 15.09 -18.62 16.98
C CYS A 76 15.15 -20.14 17.25
N SER A 77 14.04 -20.88 17.27
CA SER A 77 14.02 -22.31 17.58
C SER A 77 14.39 -23.22 16.39
N THR A 78 14.54 -22.71 15.17
CA THR A 78 14.61 -23.58 13.98
C THR A 78 16.05 -23.86 13.47
N TYR A 79 17.09 -23.13 13.89
CA TYR A 79 18.40 -23.25 13.22
C TYR A 79 19.68 -23.27 14.08
N CYS A 80 19.58 -23.64 15.36
CA CYS A 80 20.75 -23.74 16.22
C CYS A 80 20.71 -24.97 17.16
N GLU A 81 20.81 -26.18 16.62
CA GLU A 81 21.51 -27.25 17.35
C GLU A 81 22.95 -27.34 16.84
N GLY A 82 23.91 -27.11 17.73
CA GLY A 82 25.26 -27.69 17.59
C GLY A 82 26.43 -26.71 17.55
N CYS A 83 26.79 -26.17 16.38
CA CYS A 83 28.17 -25.70 16.15
C CYS A 83 28.30 -24.34 15.43
N LEU A 84 27.19 -23.63 15.18
CA LEU A 84 27.16 -22.41 14.35
C LEU A 84 27.49 -21.10 15.08
N ALA A 85 27.86 -21.14 16.36
CA ALA A 85 28.07 -19.97 17.20
C ALA A 85 29.24 -19.03 16.76
N CYS A 86 30.10 -19.45 15.82
CA CYS A 86 31.28 -18.68 15.40
C CYS A 86 31.11 -17.90 14.06
N LEU A 87 30.05 -18.12 13.28
CA LEU A 87 29.78 -17.43 11.99
C LEU A 87 28.52 -16.54 12.02
N THR A 88 28.00 -16.28 13.22
CA THR A 88 26.58 -15.99 13.46
C THR A 88 26.07 -14.68 12.90
N ALA A 89 26.84 -13.59 12.88
CA ALA A 89 26.29 -12.27 12.53
C ALA A 89 25.83 -12.13 11.07
N TYR A 90 26.66 -12.54 10.10
CA TYR A 90 26.30 -12.48 8.67
C TYR A 90 25.19 -13.47 8.31
N PHE A 91 25.20 -14.65 8.92
CA PHE A 91 24.17 -15.65 8.68
C PHE A 91 22.84 -15.25 9.31
N ILE A 92 22.84 -14.71 10.53
CA ILE A 92 21.65 -14.11 11.17
C ILE A 92 21.12 -12.98 10.30
N TYR A 93 21.97 -12.08 9.81
CA TYR A 93 21.54 -11.01 8.92
C TYR A 93 20.84 -11.55 7.65
N ILE A 94 21.47 -12.50 6.94
CA ILE A 94 20.91 -13.11 5.72
C ILE A 94 19.62 -13.88 6.01
N CYS A 95 19.57 -14.63 7.11
CA CYS A 95 18.38 -15.40 7.51
C CYS A 95 17.22 -14.50 7.92
N THR A 96 17.50 -13.45 8.71
CA THR A 96 16.51 -12.44 9.12
C THR A 96 16.01 -11.66 7.91
N GLU A 97 16.89 -11.26 6.99
CA GLU A 97 16.50 -10.60 5.72
C GLU A 97 15.55 -11.50 4.91
N THR A 98 15.87 -12.79 4.79
CA THR A 98 15.02 -13.76 4.08
C THR A 98 13.68 -14.03 4.80
N HIS A 99 13.67 -14.10 6.13
CA HIS A 99 12.45 -14.27 6.94
C HIS A 99 11.52 -13.07 6.78
N TYR A 100 12.09 -11.89 6.98
CA TYR A 100 11.38 -10.63 6.92
C TYR A 100 10.80 -10.42 5.52
N GLU A 101 11.57 -10.63 4.46
CA GLU A 101 11.08 -10.59 3.07
C GLU A 101 9.90 -11.52 2.82
N LYS A 102 9.95 -12.76 3.33
CA LYS A 102 8.84 -13.71 3.18
C LYS A 102 7.56 -13.20 3.85
N HIS A 103 7.68 -12.58 5.02
CA HIS A 103 6.54 -12.00 5.73
C HIS A 103 6.00 -10.75 5.03
N LEU A 104 6.87 -9.87 4.55
CA LEU A 104 6.49 -8.73 3.72
C LEU A 104 5.67 -9.16 2.49
N ARG A 105 6.07 -10.24 1.79
CA ARG A 105 5.28 -10.79 0.68
C ARG A 105 3.88 -11.28 1.11
N LYS A 106 3.72 -11.81 2.33
CA LYS A 106 2.41 -12.19 2.87
C LYS A 106 1.54 -10.95 3.10
N ILE A 107 2.14 -9.88 3.62
CA ILE A 107 1.47 -8.59 3.86
C ILE A 107 0.99 -7.98 2.54
N SER A 108 1.85 -7.91 1.52
CA SER A 108 1.46 -7.43 0.19
C SER A 108 0.28 -8.20 -0.39
N LYS A 109 0.27 -9.53 -0.23
CA LYS A 109 -0.85 -10.39 -0.66
C LYS A 109 -2.12 -10.11 0.13
N TYR A 110 -2.01 -9.94 1.44
CA TYR A 110 -3.15 -9.61 2.30
C TYR A 110 -3.77 -8.27 1.88
N ILE A 111 -2.96 -7.22 1.68
CA ILE A 111 -3.43 -5.90 1.22
C ILE A 111 -4.11 -6.01 -0.14
N ALA A 112 -3.51 -6.75 -1.09
CA ALA A 112 -4.12 -6.97 -2.40
C ALA A 112 -5.50 -7.64 -2.29
N GLN A 113 -5.63 -8.66 -1.43
CA GLN A 113 -6.91 -9.33 -1.17
C GLN A 113 -7.94 -8.43 -0.50
N GLN A 114 -7.53 -7.63 0.49
CA GLN A 114 -8.42 -6.66 1.13
C GLN A 114 -8.87 -5.60 0.12
N ASN A 115 -7.97 -5.12 -0.72
CA ASN A 115 -8.32 -4.19 -1.79
C ASN A 115 -9.36 -4.78 -2.74
N GLU A 116 -9.16 -6.00 -3.22
CA GLU A 116 -10.09 -6.65 -4.14
C GLU A 116 -11.48 -6.86 -3.50
N ARG A 117 -11.54 -7.35 -2.26
CA ARG A 117 -12.78 -7.79 -1.62
C ARG A 117 -13.52 -6.69 -0.87
N VAL A 118 -12.81 -5.74 -0.31
CA VAL A 118 -13.35 -4.77 0.65
C VAL A 118 -13.20 -3.34 0.13
N TYR A 119 -11.99 -2.89 -0.20
CA TYR A 119 -11.74 -1.46 -0.43
C TYR A 119 -12.11 -1.00 -1.85
N ASN A 120 -11.67 -1.70 -2.90
CA ASN A 120 -11.91 -1.29 -4.29
C ASN A 120 -13.42 -1.19 -4.63
N PRO A 121 -14.30 -2.12 -4.19
CA PRO A 121 -15.75 -1.99 -4.41
C PRO A 121 -16.37 -0.74 -3.75
N ARG A 122 -15.71 -0.18 -2.73
CA ARG A 122 -16.11 1.03 -2.01
C ARG A 122 -15.45 2.30 -2.57
N GLY A 123 -14.67 2.18 -3.65
CA GLY A 123 -13.92 3.30 -4.22
C GLY A 123 -12.75 3.73 -3.34
N ILE A 124 -12.17 2.83 -2.54
CA ILE A 124 -10.98 3.08 -1.74
C ILE A 124 -9.87 2.13 -2.20
N HIS A 125 -8.63 2.57 -2.13
CA HIS A 125 -7.46 1.73 -2.41
C HIS A 125 -6.38 1.91 -1.35
N LEU A 126 -5.96 0.80 -0.74
CA LEU A 126 -4.80 0.77 0.15
C LEU A 126 -3.53 0.52 -0.65
N THR A 127 -2.57 1.44 -0.56
CA THR A 127 -1.23 1.23 -1.11
C THR A 127 -0.40 0.43 -0.12
N ASP A 128 0.33 -0.56 -0.63
CA ASP A 128 1.27 -1.34 0.18
C ASP A 128 2.30 -0.41 0.86
N PRO A 129 2.36 -0.39 2.21
CA PRO A 129 3.30 0.44 2.96
C PRO A 129 4.76 0.13 2.65
N ILE A 130 5.11 -1.05 2.12
CA ILE A 130 6.48 -1.37 1.65
C ILE A 130 6.92 -0.37 0.57
N LEU A 131 6.01 0.00 -0.33
CA LEU A 131 6.25 1.00 -1.39
C LEU A 131 6.39 2.43 -0.86
N ARG A 132 6.18 2.65 0.44
CA ARG A 132 6.36 3.92 1.15
C ARG A 132 7.45 3.82 2.23
N GLY A 133 8.30 2.80 2.15
CA GLY A 133 9.37 2.57 3.11
C GLY A 133 8.87 2.24 4.51
N LEU A 134 7.66 1.67 4.62
CA LEU A 134 6.98 1.30 5.86
C LEU A 134 6.66 2.46 6.80
N ARG A 135 6.68 3.70 6.30
CA ARG A 135 6.48 4.92 7.12
C ARG A 135 5.03 5.31 7.27
N VAL A 136 4.21 4.98 6.27
CA VAL A 136 2.78 5.30 6.22
C VAL A 136 2.03 4.25 5.41
N ILE A 137 0.74 4.08 5.68
CA ILE A 137 -0.19 3.45 4.73
C ILE A 137 -0.88 4.57 3.98
N GLU A 138 -0.73 4.59 2.65
CA GLU A 138 -1.43 5.54 1.78
C GLU A 138 -2.77 4.94 1.37
N VAL A 139 -3.85 5.65 1.69
CA VAL A 139 -5.22 5.32 1.31
C VAL A 139 -5.66 6.32 0.25
N THR A 140 -6.04 5.84 -0.93
CA THR A 140 -6.56 6.69 -2.02
C THR A 140 -8.05 6.48 -2.14
N ILE A 141 -8.82 7.56 -2.07
CA ILE A 141 -10.23 7.57 -2.47
C ILE A 141 -10.27 7.76 -3.98
N ILE A 142 -10.78 6.76 -4.67
CA ILE A 142 -10.98 6.77 -6.11
C ILE A 142 -12.31 7.48 -6.36
N ASP A 143 -12.25 8.72 -6.81
CA ASP A 143 -13.44 9.39 -7.32
C ASP A 143 -13.86 8.67 -8.60
N LEU A 144 -14.91 7.85 -8.51
CA LEU A 144 -15.63 7.46 -9.71
C LEU A 144 -16.17 8.75 -10.32
N PRO A 145 -15.90 9.05 -11.61
CA PRO A 145 -16.59 10.14 -12.28
C PRO A 145 -18.09 9.87 -12.14
N ASN A 146 -18.74 10.69 -11.33
CA ASN A 146 -20.13 10.54 -10.97
C ASN A 146 -20.93 10.41 -12.27
N CYS A 147 -21.64 9.30 -12.41
CA CYS A 147 -22.61 9.09 -13.46
C CYS A 147 -23.59 10.26 -13.36
N GLN A 148 -23.55 11.18 -14.34
CA GLN A 148 -24.54 12.26 -14.41
C GLN A 148 -25.91 11.59 -14.46
N SER A 149 -26.71 11.79 -13.41
CA SER A 149 -28.10 11.33 -13.35
C SER A 149 -28.90 11.90 -14.53
N PRO A 150 -29.87 11.14 -15.07
CA PRO A 150 -30.51 11.43 -16.35
C PRO A 150 -31.64 12.46 -16.22
N THR A 151 -31.77 13.30 -17.27
CA THR A 151 -32.98 14.01 -17.75
C THR A 151 -33.76 14.94 -16.79
N GLY A 152 -33.71 16.24 -17.08
CA GLY A 152 -34.67 17.25 -16.63
C GLY A 152 -34.92 18.28 -17.74
N ASN A 153 -36.11 18.26 -18.32
CA ASN A 153 -36.51 18.92 -19.57
C ASN A 153 -36.56 20.46 -19.49
N SER A 154 -36.23 21.15 -20.58
CA SER A 154 -36.77 22.48 -20.89
C SER A 154 -36.81 22.68 -22.40
N THR A 155 -37.87 22.15 -23.01
CA THR A 155 -38.39 22.62 -24.28
C THR A 155 -38.85 24.05 -24.10
N GLN A 156 -38.09 25.04 -24.57
CA GLN A 156 -38.68 26.36 -24.86
C GLN A 156 -38.87 26.48 -26.37
N LEU A 157 -40.13 26.33 -26.77
CA LEU A 157 -40.64 26.81 -28.05
C LEU A 157 -40.30 28.29 -28.21
N ARG A 158 -39.66 28.65 -29.33
CA ARG A 158 -39.77 30.00 -29.89
C ARG A 158 -40.49 29.93 -31.23
N HIS A 159 -41.79 30.18 -31.15
CA HIS A 159 -42.54 30.85 -32.19
C HIS A 159 -41.91 32.23 -32.44
N THR A 160 -41.53 32.52 -33.68
CA THR A 160 -42.05 33.60 -34.56
C THR A 160 -41.17 33.67 -35.78
#